data_AF-A0A7Z0Y1F7-F1
#
_entry.id   AF-A0A7Z0Y1F7-F1
#
_cell.length_a   1.000
_cell.length_b   1.000
_cell.length_c   1.000
_cell.angle_alpha   90.00
_cell.angle_beta   90.00
_cell.angle_gamma   90.00
#
_symmetry.space_group_name_H-M   'P 1'
#
loop_
_entity.id
_entity.type
_entity.pdbx_description
1 polymer ?
#
loop_
_entity_poly.entity_id
_entity_poly.type
_entity_poly.pdbx_seq_one_letter_code
_entity_poly.pdbx_strand_id
1 'polypeptide(L)'
;MQLVTVVSRALYRLLTHDTCTSGEWITSHTGYLSFRAVVREDENGRFHAFVSKRTGYTARTFSYERVTDCGTFDTFRHAMSVAHHQACQLAYLRYAWEMA
;
A
#
# COMPACT_ATOMS: atom_id res chain seq x y z
N MET A 1 -4.67 25.88 -20.41
CA MET A 1 -3.83 24.99 -19.57
C MET A 1 -4.61 23.73 -19.16
N GLN A 2 -5.11 22.91 -20.09
CA GLN A 2 -5.88 21.67 -19.77
C GLN A 2 -5.40 20.42 -20.52
N LEU A 3 -4.52 20.59 -21.52
CA LEU A 3 -4.09 19.52 -22.43
C LEU A 3 -3.07 18.54 -21.80
N VAL A 4 -2.27 18.99 -20.83
CA VAL A 4 -1.22 18.16 -20.20
C VAL A 4 -1.80 17.10 -19.25
N THR A 5 -2.95 17.39 -18.63
CA THR A 5 -3.61 16.49 -17.68
C THR A 5 -4.28 15.28 -18.33
N VAL A 6 -4.80 15.44 -19.55
CA VAL A 6 -5.55 14.38 -20.24
C VAL A 6 -4.60 13.32 -20.82
N VAL A 7 -3.47 13.74 -21.39
CA VAL A 7 -2.47 12.82 -21.95
C VAL A 7 -1.78 12.01 -20.86
N SER A 8 -1.52 12.62 -19.70
CA SER A 8 -0.96 11.93 -18.54
C SER A 8 -1.87 10.77 -18.10
N ARG A 9 -3.19 11.00 -17.99
CA ARG A 9 -4.16 9.99 -17.58
C ARG A 9 -4.27 8.81 -18.55
N ALA A 10 -4.09 9.06 -19.85
CA ALA A 10 -4.12 8.01 -20.87
C ALA A 10 -2.83 7.16 -20.87
N LEU A 11 -1.67 7.76 -20.58
CA LEU A 11 -0.39 7.05 -20.48
C LEU A 11 -0.27 6.22 -19.19
N TYR A 12 -0.84 6.66 -18.06
CA TYR A 12 -0.88 5.85 -16.83
C TYR A 12 -1.68 4.55 -16.99
N ARG A 13 -2.77 4.56 -17.77
CA ARG A 13 -3.61 3.38 -18.04
C ARG A 13 -2.92 2.30 -18.89
N LEU A 14 -1.82 2.62 -19.56
CA LEU A 14 -1.17 1.73 -20.52
C LEU A 14 0.01 0.95 -19.94
N LEU A 15 0.46 1.23 -18.71
CA LEU A 15 1.78 0.75 -18.26
C LEU A 15 1.83 -0.16 -17.04
N THR A 16 0.81 -0.23 -16.18
CA THR A 16 0.84 -1.17 -15.05
C THR A 16 -0.56 -1.31 -14.48
N HIS A 17 -0.97 -2.52 -14.09
CA HIS A 17 -2.10 -2.73 -13.16
C HIS A 17 -2.03 -1.66 -12.06
N ASP A 18 -3.02 -0.75 -12.04
CA ASP A 18 -3.00 0.48 -11.24
C ASP A 18 -2.79 0.11 -9.77
N THR A 19 -1.53 0.18 -9.33
CA THR A 19 -1.15 -0.14 -7.95
C THR A 19 -1.33 1.13 -7.16
N CYS A 20 -2.48 1.25 -6.51
CA CYS A 20 -2.80 2.37 -5.66
C CYS A 20 -2.43 2.05 -4.20
N THR A 21 -2.04 3.07 -3.45
CA THR A 21 -1.53 2.92 -2.09
C THR A 21 -2.14 3.98 -1.18
N SER A 22 -2.15 3.77 0.13
CA SER A 22 -2.68 4.74 1.10
C SER A 22 -1.88 6.04 1.22
N GLY A 23 -0.90 6.30 0.35
CA GLY A 23 -0.05 7.49 0.42
C GLY A 23 1.11 7.31 1.40
N GLU A 24 0.90 7.46 2.70
CA GLU A 24 2.01 7.43 3.66
C GLU A 24 2.33 6.01 4.17
N TRP A 25 3.58 5.79 4.57
CA TRP A 25 4.03 4.59 5.27
C TRP A 25 3.77 4.73 6.77
N ILE A 26 3.01 3.81 7.35
CA ILE A 26 2.76 3.76 8.79
C ILE A 26 4.03 3.20 9.43
N THR A 27 4.81 4.08 10.05
CA THR A 27 6.15 3.75 10.54
C THR A 27 6.10 3.38 12.02
N SER A 28 6.83 2.31 12.38
CA SER A 28 7.06 1.92 13.77
C SER A 28 7.88 2.97 14.52
N HIS A 29 7.91 2.89 15.85
CA HIS A 29 8.60 3.88 16.69
C HIS A 29 10.11 3.93 16.44
N THR A 30 10.72 2.81 16.01
CA THR A 30 12.15 2.74 15.69
C THR A 30 12.51 3.33 14.32
N GLY A 31 11.53 3.65 13.46
CA GLY A 31 11.79 4.09 12.09
C GLY A 31 12.26 2.98 11.13
N TYR A 32 12.62 1.80 11.64
CA TYR A 32 13.17 0.70 10.84
C TYR A 32 12.09 -0.06 10.07
N LEU A 33 10.93 -0.28 10.68
CA LEU A 33 9.83 -1.04 10.09
C LEU A 33 8.67 -0.11 9.75
N SER A 34 8.12 -0.23 8.55
CA SER A 34 6.89 0.48 8.15
C SER A 34 5.93 -0.44 7.40
N PHE A 35 4.64 -0.11 7.45
CA PHE A 35 3.58 -0.83 6.74
C PHE A 35 2.79 0.12 5.84
N ARG A 36 2.25 -0.38 4.73
CA ARG A 36 1.44 0.41 3.80
C ARG A 36 0.39 -0.46 3.14
N ALA A 37 -0.82 0.07 3.03
CA ALA A 37 -1.87 -0.56 2.25
C ALA A 37 -1.60 -0.42 0.76
N VAL A 38 -1.79 -1.52 0.04
CA VAL A 38 -1.64 -1.58 -1.41
C VAL A 38 -2.87 -2.26 -2.00
N VAL A 39 -3.43 -1.65 -3.03
CA VAL A 39 -4.54 -2.21 -3.81
C VAL A 39 -4.12 -2.26 -5.26
N ARG A 40 -4.36 -3.39 -5.91
CA ARG A 40 -4.16 -3.58 -7.34
C ARG A 40 -5.49 -3.96 -7.96
N GLU A 41 -5.84 -3.31 -9.06
CA GLU A 41 -6.96 -3.75 -9.89
C GLU A 41 -6.50 -4.91 -10.77
N ASP A 42 -7.29 -6.00 -10.84
CA ASP A 42 -7.05 -7.13 -11.72
C ASP A 42 -7.68 -6.92 -13.11
N GLU A 43 -7.49 -7.87 -14.02
CA GLU A 43 -8.04 -7.79 -15.39
C GLU A 43 -9.58 -7.83 -15.43
N ASN A 44 -10.23 -8.29 -14.35
CA ASN A 44 -11.68 -8.38 -14.22
C ASN A 44 -12.29 -7.15 -13.53
N GLY A 45 -11.48 -6.11 -13.25
CA GLY A 45 -11.92 -4.91 -12.54
C GLY A 45 -12.17 -5.11 -11.04
N ARG A 46 -11.66 -6.21 -10.46
CA ARG A 46 -11.70 -6.43 -9.01
C ARG A 46 -10.44 -5.90 -8.34
N PHE A 47 -10.57 -5.51 -7.08
CA PHE A 47 -9.52 -4.85 -6.32
C PHE A 47 -8.89 -5.82 -5.33
N HIS A 48 -7.69 -6.29 -5.63
CA HIS A 48 -6.88 -7.13 -4.77
C HIS A 48 -6.11 -6.27 -3.76
N ALA A 49 -6.40 -6.45 -2.47
CA ALA A 49 -5.86 -5.67 -1.39
C ALA A 49 -4.81 -6.46 -0.60
N PHE A 50 -3.68 -5.83 -0.25
CA PHE A 50 -2.65 -6.44 0.56
C PHE A 50 -1.87 -5.38 1.35
N VAL A 51 -1.12 -5.82 2.36
CA VAL A 51 -0.20 -4.96 3.11
C VAL A 51 1.22 -5.21 2.65
N SER A 52 1.93 -4.14 2.32
CA SER A 52 3.37 -4.17 2.12
C SER A 52 4.08 -3.69 3.37
N LYS A 53 5.17 -4.39 3.71
CA LYS A 53 6.14 -4.05 4.73
C LYS A 53 7.36 -3.44 4.06
N ARG A 54 7.92 -2.42 4.68
CA ARG A 54 9.21 -1.83 4.36
C ARG A 54 10.13 -1.95 5.57
N THR A 55 11.35 -2.43 5.37
CA THR A 55 12.40 -2.45 6.40
C THR A 55 13.60 -1.63 5.96
N GLY A 56 14.23 -0.92 6.88
CA GLY A 56 15.44 -0.12 6.63
C GLY A 56 15.29 1.30 7.14
N TYR A 57 16.42 2.02 7.22
CA TYR A 57 16.45 3.38 7.75
C TYR A 57 16.51 4.45 6.65
N THR A 58 16.98 4.07 5.46
CA THR A 58 17.25 4.99 4.36
C THR A 58 16.78 4.40 3.05
N ALA A 59 16.54 5.26 2.04
CA ALA A 59 16.14 4.83 0.71
C ALA A 59 17.05 3.77 0.07
N ARG A 60 18.34 3.74 0.44
CA ARG A 60 19.33 2.76 -0.05
C ARG A 60 19.25 1.40 0.64
N THR A 61 18.68 1.35 1.83
CA THR A 61 18.58 0.14 2.67
C THR A 61 17.16 -0.41 2.75
N PHE A 62 16.20 0.26 2.09
CA PHE A 62 14.82 -0.20 2.06
C PHE A 62 14.69 -1.53 1.33
N SER A 63 14.16 -2.52 2.04
CA SER A 63 13.62 -3.75 1.49
C SER A 63 12.10 -3.73 1.61
N TYR A 64 11.42 -4.31 0.62
CA TYR A 64 9.96 -4.33 0.53
C TYR A 64 9.47 -5.76 0.43
N GLU A 65 8.44 -6.07 1.20
CA GLU A 65 7.86 -7.41 1.28
C GLU A 65 6.32 -7.30 1.31
N ARG A 66 5.61 -8.28 0.76
CA ARG A 66 4.16 -8.43 0.99
C ARG A 66 3.98 -9.31 2.22
N VAL A 67 3.30 -8.82 3.24
CA VAL A 67 3.18 -9.51 4.53
C VAL A 67 1.78 -10.01 4.86
N THR A 68 0.76 -9.45 4.20
CA THR A 68 -0.62 -9.84 4.45
C THR A 68 -1.42 -9.70 3.18
N ASP A 69 -2.11 -10.77 2.81
CA ASP A 69 -3.15 -10.75 1.79
C ASP A 69 -4.49 -10.43 2.46
N CYS A 70 -5.17 -9.38 2.00
CA CYS A 70 -6.45 -8.95 2.54
C CYS A 70 -7.63 -9.44 1.67
N GLY A 71 -7.35 -10.12 0.56
CA GLY A 71 -8.33 -10.63 -0.39
C GLY A 71 -8.73 -9.64 -1.48
N THR A 72 -9.79 -10.01 -2.21
CA THR A 72 -10.26 -9.30 -3.39
C THR A 72 -11.66 -8.73 -3.16
N PHE A 73 -11.87 -7.48 -3.57
CA PHE A 73 -13.10 -6.72 -3.32
C PHE A 73 -13.62 -6.07 -4.60
N ASP A 74 -14.92 -5.77 -4.63
CA ASP A 74 -15.57 -5.20 -5.83
C ASP A 74 -15.40 -3.68 -5.91
N THR A 75 -14.95 -3.02 -4.84
CA THR A 75 -14.71 -1.57 -4.85
C THR A 75 -13.35 -1.22 -4.27
N PHE A 76 -12.68 -0.27 -4.92
CA PHE A 76 -11.40 0.29 -4.48
C PHE A 76 -11.45 0.82 -3.04
N ARG A 77 -12.52 1.55 -2.70
CA ARG A 77 -12.67 2.14 -1.36
C ARG A 77 -12.72 1.07 -0.27
N HIS A 78 -13.43 -0.03 -0.51
CA HIS A 78 -13.51 -1.13 0.44
C HIS A 78 -12.16 -1.84 0.57
N ALA A 79 -11.54 -2.20 -0.55
CA ALA A 79 -10.20 -2.79 -0.60
C ALA A 79 -9.16 -1.95 0.17
N MET A 80 -9.12 -0.64 -0.09
CA MET A 80 -8.17 0.27 0.55
C MET A 80 -8.44 0.41 2.05
N SER A 81 -9.71 0.51 2.46
CA SER A 81 -10.09 0.59 3.87
C SER A 81 -9.64 -0.65 4.65
N VAL A 82 -9.85 -1.85 4.10
CA VAL A 82 -9.47 -3.11 4.75
C VAL A 82 -7.94 -3.21 4.85
N ALA A 83 -7.22 -3.00 3.75
CA ALA A 83 -5.75 -3.06 3.78
C ALA A 83 -5.13 -1.98 4.67
N HIS A 84 -5.71 -0.78 4.74
CA HIS A 84 -5.24 0.27 5.64
C HIS A 84 -5.48 -0.10 7.11
N HIS A 85 -6.65 -0.64 7.45
CA HIS A 85 -6.92 -1.12 8.80
C HIS A 85 -5.93 -2.21 9.22
N GLN A 86 -5.65 -3.17 8.35
CA GLN A 86 -4.65 -4.22 8.60
C GLN A 86 -3.24 -3.65 8.78
N ALA A 87 -2.84 -2.69 7.95
CA ALA A 87 -1.54 -2.03 8.09
C ALA A 87 -1.41 -1.29 9.43
N CYS A 88 -2.47 -0.62 9.91
CA CYS A 88 -2.50 0.00 11.23
C CYS A 88 -2.38 -1.03 12.36
N GLN A 89 -3.09 -2.16 12.27
CA GLN A 89 -3.01 -3.23 13.26
C GLN A 89 -1.60 -3.83 13.35
N LEU A 90 -0.94 -4.07 12.21
CA LEU A 90 0.44 -4.57 12.18
C LEU A 90 1.43 -3.58 12.78
N ALA A 91 1.27 -2.28 12.48
CA ALA A 91 2.09 -1.24 13.08
C ALA A 91 1.90 -1.18 14.61
N TYR A 92 0.65 -1.28 15.08
CA TYR A 92 0.33 -1.30 16.51
C TYR A 92 0.89 -2.55 17.22
N LEU A 93 0.69 -3.74 16.65
CA LEU A 93 1.24 -4.97 17.21
C LEU A 93 2.75 -4.91 17.30
N ARG A 94 3.42 -4.40 16.25
CA ARG A 94 4.87 -4.21 16.32
C ARG A 94 5.26 -3.27 17.45
N TYR A 95 4.56 -2.15 17.58
CA TYR A 95 4.80 -1.19 18.66
C TYR A 95 4.66 -1.85 20.04
N ALA A 96 3.58 -2.61 20.28
CA ALA A 96 3.37 -3.32 21.54
C ALA A 96 4.51 -4.29 21.87
N TRP A 97 5.04 -5.00 20.86
CA TRP A 97 6.21 -5.89 21.02
C TRP A 97 7.53 -5.15 21.26
N GLU A 98 7.70 -3.91 20.78
CA GLU A 98 8.92 -3.11 21.04
C GLU A 98 8.95 -2.54 22.47
N MET A 99 7.79 -2.42 23.11
CA MET A 99 7.63 -1.83 24.44
C MET A 99 7.52 -2.86 25.58
N ALA A 100 7.46 -4.16 25.25
CA ALA A 100 7.36 -5.29 26.19
C ALA A 100 8.75 -5.88 26.50
#